data_AF-A0A7X1CJU6-F1
#
_entry.id   AF-A0A7X1CJU6-F1
#
_cell.length_a   1.000
_cell.length_b   1.000
_cell.length_c   1.000
_cell.angle_alpha   90.00
_cell.angle_beta   90.00
_cell.angle_gamma   90.00
#
_symmetry.space_group_name_H-M   'P 1'
#
loop_
_entity.id
_entity.type
_entity.pdbx_description
1 polymer ?
#
loop_
_entity_poly.entity_id
_entity_poly.type
_entity_poly.pdbx_seq_one_letter_code
_entity_poly.pdbx_strand_id
1 'polypeptide(L)'
;MSNLNNLFTGPVVAHEIKIENKTGYTISQPSLLSGNQKKKGANFQAGEKRSLYLPASDSDVCELEFIVDNQTYSFALHEKIDIHNQVPIIVEIVGDSPANLKIETYREKQEVPEGKVVWKDSKVIWGTAIVFAIVIVIWLVNIL
;
A
#
# COMPACT_ATOMS: atom_id res chain seq x y z
N MET A 1 -23.22 22.63 -15.16
CA MET A 1 -23.22 21.38 -14.38
C MET A 1 -22.43 20.35 -15.16
N SER A 2 -21.16 20.16 -14.82
CA SER A 2 -20.27 19.25 -15.53
C SER A 2 -20.41 17.86 -14.91
N ASN A 3 -20.83 16.89 -15.73
CA ASN A 3 -20.97 15.49 -15.39
C ASN A 3 -19.64 14.91 -14.89
N LEU A 4 -19.60 14.49 -13.62
CA LEU A 4 -18.50 13.73 -13.02
C LEU A 4 -18.45 12.25 -13.47
N ASN A 5 -19.31 11.85 -14.40
CA ASN A 5 -19.53 10.45 -14.78
C ASN A 5 -18.54 9.88 -15.82
N ASN A 6 -17.44 10.57 -16.17
CA ASN A 6 -16.58 10.14 -17.28
C ASN A 6 -15.09 9.94 -16.96
N LEU A 7 -14.72 9.66 -15.70
CA LEU A 7 -13.36 9.18 -15.38
C LEU A 7 -13.18 7.66 -15.50
N PHE A 8 -14.27 6.91 -15.73
CA PHE A 8 -14.25 5.44 -15.80
C PHE A 8 -14.99 4.90 -17.03
N THR A 9 -14.63 5.35 -18.22
CA THR A 9 -15.01 4.65 -19.46
C THR A 9 -13.94 3.62 -19.80
N GLY A 10 -13.95 2.49 -19.08
CA GLY A 10 -13.15 1.30 -19.37
C GLY A 10 -13.78 0.06 -18.74
N PRO A 11 -13.75 -1.12 -19.39
CA PRO A 11 -14.46 -2.33 -18.96
C PRO A 11 -13.78 -3.08 -17.80
N VAL A 12 -13.02 -2.38 -16.95
CA VAL A 12 -12.20 -3.02 -15.91
C VAL A 12 -12.58 -2.42 -14.57
N VAL A 13 -13.23 -3.21 -13.72
CA VAL A 13 -13.46 -2.86 -12.31
C VAL A 13 -12.09 -2.59 -11.68
N ALA A 14 -11.78 -1.32 -11.47
CA ALA A 14 -10.55 -0.88 -10.86
C ALA A 14 -10.79 -0.64 -9.38
N HIS A 15 -10.02 -1.30 -8.54
CA HIS A 15 -9.99 -1.09 -7.10
C HIS A 15 -9.17 0.13 -6.76
N GLU A 16 -9.73 0.98 -5.91
CA GLU A 16 -9.03 2.12 -5.35
C GLU A 16 -8.20 1.70 -4.14
N ILE A 17 -6.90 2.01 -4.18
CA ILE A 17 -5.99 1.92 -3.05
C ILE A 17 -5.55 3.34 -2.71
N LYS A 18 -5.97 3.86 -1.56
CA LYS A 18 -5.60 5.19 -1.06
C LYS A 18 -4.38 5.06 -0.18
N ILE A 19 -3.26 5.62 -0.61
CA ILE A 19 -2.00 5.62 0.12
C ILE A 19 -1.85 6.96 0.82
N GLU A 20 -1.58 6.94 2.11
CA GLU A 20 -1.33 8.10 2.96
C GLU A 20 0.08 8.04 3.52
N ASN A 21 0.85 9.10 3.26
CA ASN A 21 2.18 9.24 3.83
C ASN A 21 2.10 9.94 5.19
N LYS A 22 2.14 9.18 6.28
CA LYS A 22 2.21 9.72 7.65
C LYS A 22 3.64 9.85 8.16
N THR A 23 4.63 9.69 7.28
CA THR A 23 6.04 9.89 7.61
C THR A 23 6.45 11.36 7.44
N GLY A 24 7.66 11.71 7.89
CA GLY A 24 8.29 13.00 7.61
C GLY A 24 9.02 13.08 6.26
N TYR A 25 8.95 12.05 5.41
CA TYR A 25 9.78 11.90 4.22
C TYR A 25 8.98 12.01 2.92
N THR A 26 9.64 12.36 1.81
CA THR A 26 9.02 12.25 0.48
C THR A 26 9.03 10.80 0.02
N ILE A 27 7.87 10.31 -0.43
CA ILE A 27 7.77 9.00 -1.07
C ILE A 27 7.89 9.18 -2.57
N SER A 28 8.86 8.48 -3.15
CA SER A 28 9.17 8.55 -4.57
C SER A 28 8.83 7.25 -5.29
N GLN A 29 8.37 7.38 -6.53
CA GLN A 29 8.10 6.28 -7.44
C GLN A 29 7.24 5.16 -6.85
N PRO A 30 6.12 5.46 -6.15
CA PRO A 30 5.28 4.40 -5.61
C PRO A 30 4.76 3.52 -6.74
N SER A 31 4.67 2.22 -6.51
CA SER A 31 4.04 1.30 -7.44
C SER A 31 3.36 0.15 -6.72
N LEU A 32 2.21 -0.26 -7.25
CA LEU A 32 1.50 -1.44 -6.79
C LEU A 32 1.69 -2.56 -7.79
N LEU A 33 1.97 -3.76 -7.27
CA LEU A 33 2.12 -4.99 -8.03
C LEU A 33 1.05 -5.98 -7.55
N SER A 34 0.36 -6.63 -8.48
CA SER A 34 -0.61 -7.68 -8.18
C SER A 34 -0.61 -8.70 -9.32
N GLY A 35 -0.10 -9.90 -9.08
CA GLY A 35 0.19 -10.88 -10.13
C GLY A 35 1.08 -10.26 -11.23
N ASN A 36 0.58 -10.27 -12.49
CA ASN A 36 1.30 -9.71 -13.64
C ASN A 36 1.02 -8.21 -13.89
N GLN A 37 0.26 -7.57 -13.01
CA GLN A 37 -0.12 -6.17 -13.16
C GLN A 37 0.79 -5.29 -12.30
N LYS A 38 1.32 -4.21 -12.88
CA LYS A 38 2.06 -3.18 -12.15
C LYS A 38 1.51 -1.80 -12.49
N LYS A 39 1.18 -1.01 -11.46
CA LYS A 39 0.73 0.39 -11.63
C LYS A 39 1.67 1.32 -10.89
N LYS A 40 2.30 2.24 -11.62
CA LYS A 40 3.12 3.32 -11.04
C LYS A 40 2.24 4.51 -10.66
N GLY A 41 2.60 5.14 -9.54
CA GLY A 41 2.08 6.41 -9.07
C GLY A 41 3.09 7.53 -9.20
N ALA A 42 2.63 8.74 -8.88
CA ALA A 42 3.48 9.92 -8.77
C ALA A 42 4.09 10.01 -7.36
N ASN A 43 5.22 10.72 -7.25
CA ASN A 43 5.83 11.04 -5.96
C ASN A 43 4.85 11.88 -5.11
N PHE A 44 4.92 11.74 -3.79
CA PHE A 44 4.07 12.47 -2.86
C PHE A 44 4.79 12.81 -1.56
N GLN A 45 4.46 13.98 -1.02
CA GLN A 45 5.13 14.58 0.15
C GLN A 45 4.64 13.98 1.47
N ALA A 46 5.33 14.33 2.56
CA ALA A 46 4.86 14.06 3.92
C ALA A 46 3.45 14.63 4.13
N GLY A 47 2.54 13.84 4.69
CA GLY A 47 1.14 14.20 4.92
C GLY A 47 0.24 14.12 3.68
N GLU A 48 0.76 13.83 2.49
CA GLU A 48 -0.06 13.70 1.29
C GLU A 48 -0.79 12.35 1.23
N LYS A 49 -2.00 12.40 0.66
CA LYS A 49 -2.81 11.23 0.30
C LYS A 49 -2.91 11.12 -1.22
N ARG A 50 -2.80 9.90 -1.76
CA ARG A 50 -2.91 9.61 -3.20
C ARG A 50 -3.69 8.33 -3.44
N SER A 51 -4.43 8.28 -4.53
CA SER A 51 -5.10 7.06 -4.98
C SER A 51 -4.33 6.40 -6.11
N LEU A 52 -4.18 5.09 -6.03
CA LEU A 52 -3.77 4.24 -7.13
C LEU A 52 -4.91 3.28 -7.45
N TYR A 53 -5.08 3.02 -8.75
CA TYR A 53 -6.15 2.19 -9.27
C TYR A 53 -5.54 0.98 -9.95
N LEU A 54 -5.84 -0.19 -9.40
CA LEU A 54 -5.46 -1.47 -9.99
C LEU A 54 -6.72 -2.22 -10.43
N PRO A 55 -6.73 -2.89 -11.60
CA PRO A 55 -7.74 -3.88 -11.89
C PRO A 55 -7.83 -4.93 -10.78
N ALA A 56 -9.01 -5.51 -10.61
CA ALA A 56 -9.13 -6.70 -9.81
C ALA A 56 -8.22 -7.81 -10.32
N SER A 57 -7.71 -8.62 -9.40
CA SER A 57 -6.76 -9.68 -9.68
C SER A 57 -7.09 -10.89 -8.81
N ASP A 58 -6.95 -12.08 -9.40
CA ASP A 58 -7.04 -13.34 -8.64
C ASP A 58 -5.77 -13.61 -7.80
N SER A 59 -4.81 -12.69 -7.80
CA SER A 59 -3.60 -12.80 -6.98
C SER A 59 -3.94 -12.62 -5.50
N ASP A 60 -3.41 -13.51 -4.67
CA ASP A 60 -3.56 -13.44 -3.21
C ASP A 60 -2.63 -12.41 -2.56
N VAL A 61 -1.70 -11.82 -3.32
CA VAL A 61 -0.72 -10.85 -2.83
C VAL A 61 -0.73 -9.61 -3.72
N CYS A 62 -0.92 -8.45 -3.09
CA CYS A 62 -0.62 -7.16 -3.69
C CYS A 62 0.57 -6.55 -2.96
N GLU A 63 1.59 -6.06 -3.66
CA GLU A 63 2.77 -5.43 -3.06
C GLU A 63 2.79 -3.94 -3.36
N LEU A 64 3.15 -3.15 -2.36
CA LEU A 64 3.45 -1.73 -2.49
C LEU A 64 4.96 -1.53 -2.42
N GLU A 65 5.53 -1.06 -3.52
CA GLU A 65 6.94 -0.70 -3.66
C GLU A 65 7.08 0.83 -3.73
N PHE A 66 8.06 1.41 -3.05
CA PHE A 66 8.38 2.83 -3.16
C PHE A 66 9.80 3.14 -2.69
N ILE A 67 10.25 4.38 -2.90
CA ILE A 67 11.58 4.86 -2.50
C ILE A 67 11.45 5.96 -1.45
N VAL A 68 12.21 5.85 -0.37
CA VAL A 68 12.45 6.90 0.64
C VAL A 68 13.95 6.98 0.87
N ASP A 69 14.53 8.18 0.90
CA ASP A 69 15.97 8.41 1.15
C ASP A 69 16.90 7.50 0.30
N ASN A 70 16.58 7.36 -0.99
CA ASN A 70 17.28 6.49 -1.96
C ASN A 70 17.29 4.99 -1.61
N GLN A 71 16.45 4.55 -0.67
CA GLN A 71 16.24 3.14 -0.35
C GLN A 71 14.89 2.68 -0.91
N THR A 72 14.88 1.54 -1.58
CA THR A 72 13.65 0.89 -2.06
C THR A 72 13.04 0.05 -0.96
N TYR A 73 11.76 0.25 -0.71
CA TYR A 73 10.96 -0.54 0.21
C TYR A 73 9.88 -1.29 -0.57
N SER A 74 9.63 -2.53 -0.18
CA SER A 74 8.51 -3.33 -0.69
C SER A 74 7.74 -3.94 0.49
N PHE A 75 6.42 -3.82 0.45
CA PHE A 75 5.53 -4.31 1.50
C PHE A 75 4.36 -5.06 0.88
N ALA A 76 4.14 -6.30 1.32
CA ALA A 76 2.96 -7.05 0.97
C ALA A 76 1.71 -6.48 1.69
N LEU A 77 0.72 -6.09 0.92
CA LEU A 77 -0.64 -5.78 1.36
C LEU A 77 -1.41 -7.10 1.46
N HIS A 78 -1.82 -7.48 2.67
CA HIS A 78 -2.62 -8.70 2.90
C HIS A 78 -4.13 -8.46 2.72
N GLU A 79 -4.50 -7.51 1.86
CA GLU A 79 -5.87 -7.19 1.50
C GLU A 79 -6.17 -7.70 0.09
N LYS A 80 -7.08 -8.67 -0.01
CA LYS A 80 -7.49 -9.23 -1.30
C LYS A 80 -8.19 -8.16 -2.15
N ILE A 81 -7.75 -8.01 -3.39
CA ILE A 81 -8.38 -7.14 -4.38
C ILE A 81 -9.51 -7.94 -5.06
N ASP A 82 -10.73 -7.84 -4.52
CA ASP A 82 -11.89 -8.64 -4.96
C ASP A 82 -12.92 -7.78 -5.71
N ILE A 83 -13.30 -8.14 -6.94
CA ILE A 83 -14.31 -7.43 -7.76
C ILE A 83 -15.62 -7.11 -7.03
N HIS A 84 -16.00 -7.90 -6.03
CA HIS A 84 -17.22 -7.73 -5.25
C HIS A 84 -17.07 -6.72 -4.11
N ASN A 85 -15.84 -6.40 -3.73
CA ASN A 85 -15.52 -5.45 -2.68
C ASN A 85 -14.95 -4.16 -3.28
N GLN A 86 -15.83 -3.19 -3.53
CA GLN A 86 -15.47 -1.89 -4.11
C GLN A 86 -15.00 -0.87 -3.07
N VAL A 87 -14.88 -1.28 -1.80
CA VAL A 87 -14.43 -0.39 -0.73
C VAL A 87 -12.95 -0.08 -0.89
N PRO A 88 -12.56 1.22 -0.89
CA PRO A 88 -11.15 1.59 -0.97
C PRO A 88 -10.33 0.96 0.14
N ILE A 89 -9.17 0.41 -0.23
CA ILE A 89 -8.16 -0.02 0.74
C ILE A 89 -7.32 1.20 1.07
N ILE A 90 -7.28 1.57 2.35
CA ILE A 90 -6.41 2.63 2.86
C ILE A 90 -5.11 1.98 3.31
N VAL A 91 -4.00 2.58 2.87
CA VAL A 91 -2.64 2.16 3.17
C VAL A 91 -1.92 3.34 3.78
N GLU A 92 -1.62 3.27 5.07
CA GLU A 92 -0.87 4.30 5.77
C GLU A 92 0.59 3.86 5.89
N ILE A 93 1.49 4.70 5.40
CA ILE A 93 2.93 4.51 5.57
C ILE A 93 3.32 5.34 6.78
N VAL A 94 3.70 4.67 7.86
CA VAL A 94 4.00 5.26 9.16
C VAL A 94 5.45 4.96 9.55
N GLY A 95 6.04 5.82 10.36
CA GLY A 95 7.42 5.65 10.83
C GLY A 95 8.10 6.99 11.05
N ASP A 96 8.91 7.05 12.10
CA ASP A 96 9.70 8.24 12.47
C ASP A 96 11.03 8.33 11.70
N SER A 97 11.46 7.23 11.09
CA SER A 97 12.69 7.12 10.32
C SER A 97 12.54 6.09 9.19
N PRO A 98 13.37 6.16 8.12
CA PRO A 98 13.36 5.19 7.04
C PRO A 98 13.67 3.77 7.51
N ALA A 99 14.45 3.62 8.59
CA ALA A 99 14.77 2.32 9.19
C ALA A 99 13.57 1.65 9.87
N ASN A 100 12.55 2.41 10.28
CA ASN A 100 11.42 1.95 11.08
C ASN A 100 10.07 2.07 10.34
N LEU A 101 10.08 2.16 9.01
CA LEU A 101 8.85 2.26 8.23
C LEU A 101 7.97 1.02 8.43
N LYS A 102 6.67 1.26 8.59
CA LYS A 102 5.62 0.24 8.68
C LYS A 102 4.46 0.64 7.80
N ILE A 103 3.64 -0.35 7.47
CA ILE A 103 2.39 -0.14 6.76
C ILE A 103 1.23 -0.59 7.63
N GLU A 104 0.22 0.26 7.71
CA GLU A 104 -1.08 -0.07 8.28
C GLU A 104 -2.11 -0.10 7.16
N THR A 105 -2.82 -1.22 7.01
CA THR A 105 -3.85 -1.39 5.98
C THR A 105 -5.22 -1.57 6.62
N TYR A 106 -6.21 -0.81 6.15
CA TYR A 106 -7.61 -0.99 6.55
C TYR A 106 -8.54 -0.63 5.39
N ARG A 107 -9.83 -0.93 5.51
CA ARG A 107 -10.84 -0.50 4.54
C ARG A 107 -11.61 0.70 5.06
N GLU A 108 -11.84 1.67 4.20
CA GLU A 108 -12.70 2.82 4.52
C GLU A 108 -14.12 2.30 4.82
N LYS A 109 -14.82 2.86 5.80
CA LYS A 109 -16.18 2.41 6.11
C LYS A 109 -17.09 2.69 4.92
N GLN A 110 -17.70 1.66 4.34
CA GLN A 110 -18.82 1.84 3.42
C GLN A 110 -20.10 1.83 4.25
N GLU A 111 -20.75 2.99 4.39
CA GLU A 111 -22.11 3.04 4.92
C GLU A 111 -23.06 2.41 3.91
N VAL A 112 -23.39 1.14 4.15
CA VAL A 112 -24.46 0.46 3.39
C VAL A 112 -25.79 0.95 3.96
N PRO A 113 -26.83 1.25 3.14
CA PRO A 113 -28.10 1.82 3.59
C PRO A 113 -28.89 1.03 4.65
N GLU A 114 -28.40 -0.14 5.08
CA GLU A 114 -29.05 -1.05 6.04
C GLU A 114 -28.25 -1.29 7.33
N GLY A 115 -27.19 -0.51 7.61
CA GLY A 115 -26.51 -0.51 8.91
C GLY A 115 -25.70 -1.76 9.28
N LYS A 116 -25.55 -2.72 8.35
CA LYS A 116 -24.63 -3.86 8.54
C LYS A 116 -23.24 -3.52 8.04
N VAL A 117 -22.34 -3.23 8.97
CA VAL A 117 -20.89 -3.11 8.72
C VAL A 117 -20.29 -4.51 8.75
N VAL A 118 -19.79 -5.00 7.61
CA VAL A 118 -19.05 -6.27 7.56
C VAL A 118 -17.57 -5.96 7.63
N TRP A 119 -16.95 -6.29 8.76
CA TRP A 119 -15.51 -6.14 8.97
C TRP A 119 -14.74 -7.30 8.35
N LYS A 120 -13.52 -7.01 7.89
CA LYS A 120 -12.44 -8.00 7.85
C LYS A 120 -11.31 -7.39 8.67
N ASP A 121 -10.89 -8.09 9.73
CA ASP A 121 -9.94 -7.56 10.72
C ASP A 121 -8.63 -7.10 10.05
N SER A 122 -8.26 -5.85 10.26
CA SER A 122 -6.97 -5.28 9.85
C SER A 122 -5.84 -5.85 10.72
N LYS A 123 -4.81 -6.43 10.09
CA LYS A 123 -3.57 -6.85 10.78
C LYS A 123 -2.47 -5.83 10.51
N VAL A 124 -1.81 -5.35 11.55
CA VAL A 124 -0.54 -4.61 11.42
C VAL A 124 0.52 -5.59 10.93
N ILE A 125 1.05 -5.37 9.73
CA ILE A 125 2.10 -6.22 9.16
C ILE A 125 3.43 -5.49 9.27
N TRP A 126 4.35 -6.10 10.01
CA TRP A 126 5.75 -5.69 10.01
C TRP A 126 6.38 -6.29 8.75
N GLY A 127 6.66 -5.47 7.76
CA GLY A 127 7.45 -5.90 6.60
C GLY A 127 8.81 -6.41 7.09
N THR A 128 9.24 -7.55 6.57
CA THR A 128 10.62 -8.00 6.76
C THR A 128 11.53 -7.00 6.05
N ALA A 129 12.04 -6.01 6.78
CA ALA A 129 13.13 -5.17 6.32
C ALA A 129 14.35 -6.09 6.13
N ILE A 130 14.48 -6.68 4.95
CA ILE A 130 15.69 -7.39 4.54
C ILE A 130 16.76 -6.32 4.27
N VAL A 131 17.41 -5.85 5.33
CA VAL A 131 18.66 -5.11 5.23
C VAL A 131 19.60 -5.56 6.34
N PHE A 132 20.47 -6.50 6.00
CA PHE A 132 21.85 -6.65 6.49
C PHE A 132 22.18 -6.91 7.98
N ALA A 133 21.26 -6.76 8.93
CA ALA A 133 21.64 -6.78 10.36
C ALA A 133 22.09 -8.16 10.88
N ILE A 134 21.52 -9.27 10.38
CA ILE A 134 21.90 -10.61 10.85
C ILE A 134 23.28 -11.03 10.31
N VAL A 135 23.64 -10.61 9.09
CA VAL A 135 24.96 -10.93 8.51
C VAL A 135 26.09 -10.18 9.22
N ILE A 136 25.86 -8.92 9.62
CA ILE A 136 26.87 -8.14 10.36
C ILE A 136 27.08 -8.68 11.78
N VAL A 137 26.02 -9.11 12.48
CA VAL A 137 26.16 -9.73 13.81
C VAL A 137 26.90 -11.06 13.74
N ILE A 138 26.63 -11.90 12.73
CA ILE A 138 27.36 -13.17 12.54
C ILE A 138 28.82 -12.92 12.11
N TRP A 139 29.11 -11.86 11.35
CA TRP A 139 30.47 -11.52 10.93
C TRP A 139 31.32 -10.89 12.05
N LEU A 140 30.73 -10.06 12.92
CA LEU A 140 31.43 -9.46 14.07
C LEU A 140 31.78 -10.48 15.17
N VAL A 141 30.97 -11.51 15.37
CA VAL A 141 31.25 -12.57 16.36
C VAL A 141 32.31 -13.57 15.89
N ASN A 142 32.59 -13.65 14.59
CA ASN A 142 33.56 -14.62 14.03
C ASN A 142 34.97 -14.05 13.77
N ILE A 143 35.19 -12.75 13.99
CA ILE A 143 36.49 -12.08 13.74
C ILE A 143 37.13 -11.51 15.03
N LEU A 144 36.42 -11.49 16.15
CA LEU A 144 36.91 -10.99 17.45
C LEU A 144 37.19 -12.12 18.45
#